data_AF-A0A9E8X218-F1
#
_entry.id   AF-A0A9E8X218-F1
#
_cell.length_a   1.000
_cell.length_b   1.000
_cell.length_c   1.000
_cell.angle_alpha   90.00
_cell.angle_beta   90.00
_cell.angle_gamma   90.00
#
_symmetry.space_group_name_H-M   'P 1'
#
loop_
_entity.id
_entity.type
_entity.pdbx_description
1 polymer ?
#
loop_
_entity_poly.entity_id
_entity_poly.type
_entity_poly.pdbx_seq_one_letter_code
_entity_poly.pdbx_strand_id
1 'polypeptide(L)'
;MLAVIIIIIIIWVSMWGFYKFMYPRAPKSMMPKKGDVITPRQCDFCGNSLAEYRGVLESNINAKTIDISADADANMGSEIMDKSASGELFFCNYEHQADFHAGKVYQP
;
A
#
# COMPACT_ATOMS: atom_id res chain seq x y z
N MET A 1 22.58 -46.77 -9.92
CA MET A 1 22.14 -46.11 -8.68
C MET A 1 22.98 -44.87 -8.36
N LEU A 2 24.30 -44.97 -8.23
CA LEU A 2 25.17 -43.84 -7.87
C LEU A 2 25.14 -42.66 -8.87
N ALA A 3 25.13 -42.95 -10.18
CA ALA A 3 25.01 -41.91 -11.22
C ALA A 3 23.70 -41.10 -11.12
N VAL A 4 22.58 -41.76 -10.78
CA VAL A 4 21.27 -41.10 -10.61
C VAL A 4 21.30 -40.16 -9.40
N ILE A 5 21.94 -40.58 -8.32
CA ILE A 5 22.10 -39.78 -7.09
C ILE A 5 22.94 -38.53 -7.38
N ILE A 6 24.04 -38.65 -8.13
CA ILE A 6 24.88 -37.51 -8.52
C ILE A 6 24.08 -36.48 -9.35
N ILE A 7 23.28 -36.95 -10.32
CA ILE A 7 22.47 -36.05 -11.16
C ILE A 7 21.45 -35.28 -10.32
N ILE A 8 20.77 -35.94 -9.37
CA ILE A 8 19.81 -35.28 -8.48
C ILE A 8 20.48 -34.18 -7.65
N ILE A 9 21.68 -34.42 -7.14
CA ILE A 9 22.44 -33.42 -6.36
C ILE A 9 22.82 -32.22 -7.24
N ILE A 10 23.27 -32.46 -8.48
CA ILE A 10 23.61 -31.38 -9.43
C ILE A 10 22.39 -30.52 -9.74
N ILE A 11 21.23 -31.13 -9.99
CA ILE A 11 19.97 -30.41 -10.24
C ILE A 11 19.58 -29.58 -9.01
N TRP A 12 19.69 -30.13 -7.80
CA TRP A 12 19.35 -29.41 -6.58
C TRP A 12 20.25 -28.18 -6.34
N VAL A 13 21.57 -28.34 -6.49
CA VAL A 13 22.54 -27.24 -6.31
C VAL A 13 22.39 -26.19 -7.40
N SER A 14 22.23 -26.60 -8.66
CA SER A 14 22.01 -25.67 -9.77
C SER A 14 20.72 -24.89 -9.59
N MET A 15 19.60 -25.53 -9.28
CA MET A 15 18.34 -24.84 -8.99
C MET A 15 18.52 -23.83 -7.85
N TRP A 16 19.13 -24.23 -6.72
CA TRP A 16 19.38 -23.32 -5.61
C TRP A 16 20.21 -22.09 -6.02
N GLY A 17 21.30 -22.31 -6.76
CA GLY A 17 22.15 -21.22 -7.25
C GLY A 17 21.43 -20.29 -8.22
N PHE A 18 20.70 -20.84 -9.19
CA PHE A 18 19.91 -20.06 -10.15
C PHE A 18 18.80 -19.28 -9.48
N TYR A 19 18.05 -19.88 -8.55
CA TYR A 19 17.02 -19.16 -7.80
C TYR A 19 17.60 -18.00 -6.99
N LYS A 20 18.77 -18.21 -6.36
CA LYS A 20 19.44 -17.16 -5.59
C LYS A 20 19.95 -16.01 -6.47
N PHE A 21 20.42 -16.32 -7.68
CA PHE A 21 20.97 -15.35 -8.62
C PHE A 21 19.89 -14.59 -9.40
N MET A 22 18.88 -15.28 -9.93
CA MET A 22 17.84 -14.70 -10.77
C MET A 22 16.78 -13.96 -9.95
N TYR A 23 16.52 -14.41 -8.73
CA TYR A 23 15.56 -13.80 -7.81
C TYR A 23 16.28 -13.33 -6.54
N PRO A 24 17.20 -12.35 -6.66
CA PRO A 24 17.80 -11.74 -5.49
C PRO A 24 16.66 -11.15 -4.65
N ARG A 25 16.66 -11.43 -3.35
CA ARG A 25 15.67 -10.86 -2.44
C ARG A 25 15.69 -9.34 -2.59
N ALA A 26 14.51 -8.73 -2.64
CA ALA A 26 14.37 -7.28 -2.78
C ALA A 26 15.27 -6.56 -1.75
N PRO A 27 15.97 -5.48 -2.16
CA PRO A 27 16.84 -4.76 -1.26
C PRO A 27 16.01 -4.20 -0.09
N LYS A 28 16.57 -4.26 1.12
CA LYS A 28 15.90 -3.82 2.35
C LYS A 28 15.49 -2.34 2.35
N SER A 29 16.00 -1.55 1.40
CA SER A 29 15.59 -0.15 1.19
C SER A 29 14.15 0.01 0.69
N MET A 30 13.55 -1.04 0.10
CA MET A 30 12.15 -1.05 -0.35
C MET A 30 11.18 -1.57 0.73
N MET A 31 11.68 -1.97 1.89
CA MET A 31 10.84 -2.41 3.00
C MET A 31 10.31 -1.19 3.78
N PRO A 32 9.16 -1.31 4.46
CA PRO A 32 8.68 -0.27 5.36
C PRO A 32 9.74 0.12 6.40
N LYS A 33 9.98 1.42 6.56
CA LYS A 33 10.87 1.98 7.56
C LYS A 33 10.14 2.13 8.89
N LYS A 34 10.91 2.30 9.97
CA LYS A 34 10.34 2.59 11.29
C LYS A 34 9.57 3.91 11.22
N GLY A 35 8.27 3.86 11.49
CA GLY A 35 7.39 5.03 11.37
C GLY A 35 6.66 5.12 10.03
N ASP A 36 6.64 4.08 9.20
CA ASP A 36 5.70 3.98 8.08
C ASP A 36 4.40 3.31 8.57
N VAL A 37 3.25 3.78 8.09
CA VAL A 37 1.96 3.17 8.42
C VAL A 37 1.81 1.89 7.59
N ILE A 38 1.92 0.73 8.25
CA ILE A 38 1.79 -0.60 7.64
C ILE A 38 0.38 -1.18 7.78
N THR A 39 -0.53 -0.49 8.46
CA THR A 39 -1.88 -1.01 8.70
C THR A 39 -2.70 -1.00 7.41
N PRO A 40 -3.41 -2.09 7.08
CA PRO A 40 -4.34 -2.10 5.94
C PRO A 40 -5.37 -0.99 6.07
N ARG A 41 -5.52 -0.17 5.03
CA ARG A 41 -6.61 0.81 4.99
C ARG A 41 -7.95 0.12 4.79
N GLN A 42 -9.01 0.82 5.15
CA GLN A 42 -10.37 0.41 4.80
C GLN A 42 -10.82 1.21 3.58
N CYS A 43 -11.58 0.59 2.70
CA CYS A 43 -12.26 1.29 1.62
C CYS A 43 -13.33 2.22 2.21
N ASP A 44 -13.31 3.50 1.84
CA ASP A 44 -14.30 4.48 2.32
C ASP A 44 -15.71 4.22 1.80
N PHE A 45 -15.83 3.38 0.75
CA PHE A 45 -17.10 3.04 0.14
C PHE A 45 -17.71 1.72 0.66
N CYS A 46 -16.94 0.63 0.70
CA CYS A 46 -17.46 -0.69 1.08
C CYS A 46 -16.97 -1.18 2.45
N GLY A 47 -16.08 -0.46 3.14
CA GLY A 47 -15.59 -0.82 4.47
C GLY A 47 -14.65 -2.02 4.54
N ASN A 48 -14.35 -2.68 3.41
CA ASN A 48 -13.41 -3.81 3.36
C ASN A 48 -11.95 -3.34 3.45
N SER A 49 -11.11 -4.18 4.07
CA SER A 49 -9.68 -3.92 4.16
C SER A 49 -9.03 -4.03 2.80
N LEU A 50 -8.39 -2.94 2.36
CA LEU A 50 -7.55 -2.90 1.17
C LEU A 50 -6.33 -3.80 1.39
N ALA A 51 -5.98 -4.59 0.38
CA ALA A 51 -4.84 -5.49 0.47
C ALA A 51 -3.56 -4.70 0.76
N GLU A 52 -2.82 -5.15 1.77
CA GLU A 52 -1.55 -4.60 2.32
C GLU A 52 -0.42 -4.48 1.27
N TYR A 53 -0.66 -4.92 0.03
CA TYR A 53 0.35 -5.15 -0.99
C TYR A 53 0.20 -4.25 -2.22
N ARG A 54 0.19 -2.95 -2.01
CA ARG A 54 0.62 -1.96 -3.01
C ARG A 54 1.43 -0.94 -2.23
N GLY A 55 2.70 -0.79 -2.57
CA GLY A 55 3.75 -0.06 -1.83
C GLY A 55 3.52 1.44 -1.63
N VAL A 56 2.35 1.82 -1.15
CA VAL A 56 2.02 3.16 -0.67
C VAL A 56 2.46 3.20 0.78
N LEU A 57 3.78 3.27 0.97
CA LEU A 57 4.37 3.63 2.26
C LEU A 57 4.03 5.11 2.49
N GLU A 58 3.00 5.38 3.27
CA GLU A 58 2.75 6.74 3.73
C GLU A 58 3.77 7.08 4.81
N SER A 59 4.56 8.12 4.55
CA SER A 59 5.19 8.85 5.63
C SER A 59 4.08 9.45 6.49
N ASN A 60 4.15 9.29 7.81
CA ASN A 60 3.25 9.99 8.73
C ASN A 60 3.32 11.51 8.45
N ILE A 61 2.35 12.06 7.71
CA ILE A 61 2.17 13.51 7.48
C ILE A 61 1.57 14.16 8.74
N ASN A 62 2.04 13.73 9.90
CA ASN A 62 1.95 14.49 11.15
C ASN A 62 3.31 15.12 11.51
N ALA A 63 4.35 14.88 10.70
CA ALA A 63 5.69 15.46 10.89
C ALA A 63 6.10 16.47 9.80
N LYS A 64 5.25 16.71 8.78
CA LYS A 64 5.53 17.65 7.67
C LYS A 64 4.37 18.60 7.40
N THR A 65 3.78 19.15 8.46
CA THR A 65 2.80 20.24 8.45
C THR A 65 3.22 21.42 9.33
N ILE A 66 4.52 21.54 9.58
CA ILE A 66 5.19 22.71 10.16
C ILE A 66 6.55 22.68 9.43
N ASP A 67 6.70 23.20 8.23
CA ASP A 67 6.88 24.61 7.88
C ASP A 67 6.40 24.73 6.42
N ILE A 68 5.43 25.57 6.05
CA ILE A 68 5.59 27.01 5.84
C ILE A 68 4.16 27.58 5.87
N SER A 69 3.91 28.40 6.87
CA SER A 69 2.83 29.37 6.95
C SER A 69 3.18 30.60 6.09
N ALA A 70 2.37 30.87 5.06
CA ALA A 70 2.16 32.15 4.34
C ALA A 70 1.35 31.75 3.08
N ASP A 71 0.09 32.12 2.84
CA ASP A 71 -0.62 33.37 3.11
C ASP A 71 -2.14 33.11 3.21
N ALA A 72 -2.83 34.11 3.77
CA ALA A 72 -4.23 34.15 4.16
C ALA A 72 -5.26 33.95 3.02
N ASP A 73 -6.42 33.35 3.33
CA ASP A 73 -7.68 34.12 3.37
C ASP A 73 -8.83 33.33 4.01
N ALA A 74 -9.70 34.03 4.72
CA ALA A 74 -10.80 33.50 5.53
C ALA A 74 -12.15 33.57 4.81
N ASN A 75 -12.96 32.49 4.80
CA ASN A 75 -14.38 32.50 5.22
C ASN A 75 -15.19 31.22 4.91
N MET A 76 -16.07 30.90 5.88
CA MET A 76 -17.40 30.27 5.82
C MET A 76 -17.59 28.82 5.33
N GLY A 77 -18.23 28.01 6.19
CA GLY A 77 -18.97 26.83 5.74
C GLY A 77 -19.26 25.84 6.85
N SER A 78 -20.54 25.64 7.15
CA SER A 78 -21.11 24.74 8.14
C SER A 78 -21.15 23.30 7.64
N GLU A 79 -21.10 22.37 8.60
CA GLU A 79 -21.68 21.02 8.57
C GLU A 79 -21.03 19.90 7.74
N ILE A 80 -21.09 18.72 8.37
CA ILE A 80 -20.55 17.41 8.00
C ILE A 80 -19.07 17.26 8.34
N MET A 81 -18.80 16.36 9.29
CA MET A 81 -17.46 15.87 9.61
C MET A 81 -16.89 15.15 8.37
N ASP A 82 -16.39 15.93 7.43
CA ASP A 82 -15.57 15.43 6.35
C ASP A 82 -14.28 14.89 6.97
N LYS A 83 -14.12 13.57 6.94
CA LYS A 83 -12.83 12.87 7.08
C LYS A 83 -11.85 13.24 5.94
N SER A 84 -11.89 14.48 5.49
CA SER A 84 -11.08 15.06 4.43
C SER A 84 -10.05 16.06 5.00
N ALA A 85 -9.72 15.96 6.29
CA ALA A 85 -8.62 16.73 6.86
C ALA A 85 -7.24 16.24 6.38
N SER A 86 -7.18 15.16 5.60
CA SER A 86 -6.03 14.72 4.78
C SER A 86 -6.41 14.38 3.31
N GLY A 87 -7.54 14.89 2.82
CA GLY A 87 -7.88 15.10 1.40
C GLY A 87 -8.17 13.91 0.46
N GLU A 88 -7.78 12.67 0.77
CA GLU A 88 -7.85 11.57 -0.21
C GLU A 88 -8.77 10.43 0.26
N LEU A 89 -9.85 10.16 -0.50
CA LEU A 89 -10.73 9.00 -0.33
C LEU A 89 -10.07 7.76 -0.96
N PHE A 90 -10.16 6.60 -0.28
CA PHE A 90 -9.57 5.35 -0.73
C PHE A 90 -10.62 4.33 -1.18
N PHE A 91 -10.45 3.81 -2.39
CA PHE A 91 -11.35 2.84 -3.00
C PHE A 91 -10.62 1.54 -3.36
N CYS A 92 -11.31 0.39 -3.25
CA CYS A 92 -10.73 -0.92 -3.61
C CYS A 92 -10.27 -1.02 -5.06
N ASN A 93 -10.98 -0.35 -5.96
CA ASN A 93 -10.74 -0.33 -7.39
C ASN A 93 -11.40 0.92 -8.00
N TYR A 94 -11.20 1.10 -9.30
CA TYR A 94 -11.82 2.21 -10.05
C TYR A 94 -13.35 2.13 -10.10
N GLU A 95 -13.92 0.92 -10.12
CA GLU A 95 -15.37 0.71 -10.12
C GLU A 95 -16.02 1.25 -8.83
N HIS A 96 -15.44 0.98 -7.66
CA HIS A 96 -15.93 1.51 -6.38
C HIS A 96 -15.80 3.04 -6.29
N GLN A 97 -14.76 3.62 -6.90
CA GLN A 97 -14.66 5.07 -7.00
C GLN A 97 -15.78 5.64 -7.87
N ALA A 98 -15.98 5.07 -9.07
CA ALA A 98 -17.03 5.50 -9.99
C ALA A 98 -18.43 5.34 -9.37
N ASP A 99 -18.67 4.24 -8.67
CA ASP A 99 -19.94 3.94 -8.00
C ASP A 99 -20.21 4.85 -6.81
N PHE A 100 -19.18 5.23 -6.05
CA PHE A 100 -19.28 6.24 -5.01
C PHE A 100 -19.70 7.60 -5.59
N HIS A 101 -19.04 8.04 -6.67
CA HIS A 101 -19.41 9.29 -7.36
C HIS A 101 -20.77 9.22 -8.07
N ALA A 102 -21.24 8.02 -8.42
CA ALA A 102 -22.56 7.78 -8.98
C ALA A 102 -23.66 7.65 -7.91
N GLY A 103 -23.34 7.78 -6.61
CA GLY A 103 -24.31 7.71 -5.51
C GLY A 103 -24.91 6.32 -5.28
N LYS A 104 -24.22 5.26 -5.73
CA LYS A 104 -24.65 3.88 -5.46
C LYS A 104 -24.36 3.51 -4.00
N VAL A 105 -25.06 2.51 -3.48
CA VAL A 105 -24.89 2.05 -2.10
C VAL A 105 -24.48 0.58 -2.12
N TYR A 106 -23.37 0.25 -1.46
CA TYR A 106 -22.94 -1.13 -1.25
C TYR A 106 -23.29 -1.56 0.18
N GLN A 107 -23.79 -2.78 0.31
CA GLN A 107 -23.95 -3.43 1.61
C GLN A 107 -22.66 -4.20 1.91
N PRO A 108 -22.09 -4.05 3.12
CA PRO A 108 -20.85 -4.72 3.52
C PRO A 108 -21.02 -6.24 3.63
#